data_AF-A0A0Q4LL89-F1
#
_entry.id   AF-A0A0Q4LL89-F1
#
_cell.length_a   1.000
_cell.length_b   1.000
_cell.length_c   1.000
_cell.angle_alpha   90.00
_cell.angle_beta   90.00
_cell.angle_gamma   90.00
#
_symmetry.space_group_name_H-M   'P 1'
#
loop_
_entity.id
_entity.type
_entity.pdbx_description
1 polymer ?
#
loop_
_entity_poly.entity_id
_entity_poly.type
_entity_poly.pdbx_seq_one_letter_code
_entity_poly.pdbx_strand_id
1 'polypeptide(L)'
;MSALLLRTLDEIGRLGLTHALDPAPLGAALGVESIDVGKLIDTGCVSDTLLMTSEAAAAYLLGILVRLEVRCHGDSVAIRAALDRPSPDLSGLSIVQGLLARPDIAGLAVIHEAAGTLPVPRVRMWRVADTYS
;
A
#
# COMPACT_ATOMS: atom_id res chain seq x y z
N MET A 1 -20.95 -2.47 -13.37
CA MET A 1 -20.09 -2.52 -12.17
C MET A 1 -19.18 -3.73 -12.30
N SER A 2 -17.87 -3.54 -12.22
CA SER A 2 -16.89 -4.62 -12.40
C SER A 2 -16.68 -5.39 -11.10
N ALA A 3 -16.97 -6.69 -11.10
CA ALA A 3 -16.73 -7.55 -9.96
C ALA A 3 -15.24 -7.61 -9.58
N LEU A 4 -14.35 -7.44 -10.55
CA LEU A 4 -12.90 -7.41 -10.33
C LEU A 4 -12.47 -6.14 -9.59
N LEU A 5 -13.01 -4.98 -9.97
CA LEU A 5 -12.74 -3.72 -9.29
C LEU A 5 -13.18 -3.79 -7.84
N LEU A 6 -14.41 -4.24 -7.58
CA LEU A 6 -14.95 -4.34 -6.23
C LEU A 6 -14.07 -5.23 -5.34
N ARG A 7 -13.69 -6.41 -5.84
CA ARG A 7 -12.79 -7.32 -5.10
C ARG A 7 -11.41 -6.72 -4.85
N THR A 8 -10.89 -5.98 -5.82
CA THR A 8 -9.59 -5.30 -5.70
C THR A 8 -9.65 -4.22 -4.62
N LEU A 9 -10.72 -3.43 -4.59
CA LEU A 9 -10.92 -2.38 -3.59
C LEU A 9 -11.12 -2.97 -2.19
N ASP A 10 -11.90 -4.04 -2.05
CA ASP A 10 -12.05 -4.78 -0.79
C ASP A 10 -10.69 -5.22 -0.23
N GLU A 11 -9.84 -5.77 -1.09
CA GLU A 11 -8.52 -6.24 -0.69
C GLU A 11 -7.57 -5.09 -0.31
N ILE A 12 -7.64 -3.96 -1.03
CA ILE A 12 -6.91 -2.74 -0.65
C ILE A 12 -7.37 -2.25 0.73
N GLY A 13 -8.69 -2.22 0.99
CA GLY A 13 -9.26 -1.86 2.28
C GLY A 13 -8.77 -2.79 3.39
N ARG A 14 -8.81 -4.10 3.17
CA ARG A 14 -8.31 -5.12 4.11
C ARG A 14 -6.84 -4.91 4.46
N LEU A 15 -5.98 -4.70 3.46
CA LEU A 15 -4.55 -4.48 3.66
C LEU A 15 -4.28 -3.13 4.35
N GLY A 16 -5.02 -2.09 3.97
CA GLY A 16 -4.96 -0.78 4.62
C GLY A 16 -5.26 -0.87 6.11
N LEU A 17 -6.31 -1.60 6.49
CA LEU A 17 -6.70 -1.84 7.87
C LEU A 17 -5.64 -2.69 8.61
N THR A 18 -5.23 -3.81 8.01
CA THR A 18 -4.29 -4.78 8.62
C THR A 18 -2.95 -4.14 8.95
N HIS A 19 -2.46 -3.25 8.08
CA HIS A 19 -1.14 -2.63 8.24
C HIS A 19 -1.20 -1.19 8.75
N ALA A 20 -2.39 -0.69 9.13
CA ALA A 20 -2.62 0.68 9.57
C ALA A 20 -1.97 1.69 8.62
N LEU A 21 -2.30 1.57 7.32
CA LEU A 21 -1.75 2.42 6.27
C LEU A 21 -2.46 3.78 6.26
N ASP A 22 -1.70 4.83 5.94
CA ASP A 22 -2.27 6.16 5.72
C ASP A 22 -3.18 6.15 4.47
N PRO A 23 -4.47 6.55 4.58
CA PRO A 23 -5.37 6.64 3.44
C PRO A 23 -4.94 7.65 2.38
N ALA A 24 -4.12 8.66 2.72
CA ALA A 24 -3.72 9.73 1.81
C ALA A 24 -2.94 9.26 0.57
N PRO A 25 -1.82 8.52 0.69
CA PRO A 25 -1.11 7.99 -0.47
C PRO A 25 -1.97 7.00 -1.29
N LEU A 26 -2.83 6.22 -0.64
CA LEU A 26 -3.71 5.28 -1.32
C LEU A 26 -4.77 6.01 -2.15
N GLY A 27 -5.40 7.05 -1.60
CA GLY A 27 -6.35 7.91 -2.32
C GLY A 27 -5.70 8.61 -3.51
N ALA A 28 -4.50 9.14 -3.32
CA ALA A 28 -3.73 9.78 -4.39
C ALA A 28 -3.44 8.80 -5.55
N ALA A 29 -3.12 7.55 -5.26
CA ALA A 29 -2.90 6.50 -6.25
C ALA A 29 -4.18 6.08 -7.00
N LEU A 30 -5.33 6.09 -6.31
CA LEU A 30 -6.65 5.77 -6.88
C LEU A 30 -7.33 6.98 -7.55
N GLY A 31 -6.74 8.17 -7.45
CA GLY A 31 -7.33 9.40 -7.96
C GLY A 31 -8.58 9.85 -7.19
N VAL A 32 -8.71 9.47 -5.92
CA VAL A 32 -9.84 9.83 -5.05
C VAL A 32 -9.37 10.53 -3.78
N GLU A 33 -10.31 11.11 -3.04
CA GLU A 33 -10.01 11.77 -1.77
C GLU A 33 -9.69 10.75 -0.66
N SER A 34 -8.77 11.13 0.23
CA SER A 34 -8.32 10.25 1.33
C SER A 34 -9.46 9.84 2.27
N ILE A 35 -10.52 10.65 2.38
CA ILE A 35 -11.71 10.35 3.18
C ILE A 35 -12.48 9.14 2.64
N ASP A 36 -12.54 8.95 1.32
CA ASP A 36 -13.22 7.80 0.72
C ASP A 36 -12.43 6.52 0.98
N VAL A 37 -11.10 6.59 0.89
CA VAL A 37 -10.23 5.46 1.23
C VAL A 37 -10.23 5.17 2.73
N GLY A 38 -10.28 6.20 3.57
CA GLY A 38 -10.42 6.03 5.02
C GLY A 38 -11.69 5.27 5.38
N LYS A 39 -12.83 5.64 4.77
CA LYS A 39 -14.09 4.89 4.94
C LYS A 39 -13.98 3.44 4.47
N LEU A 40 -13.34 3.19 3.32
CA LEU A 40 -13.08 1.84 2.84
C LEU A 40 -12.28 1.02 3.86
N ILE A 41 -11.21 1.59 4.41
CA ILE A 41 -10.35 0.93 5.41
C ILE A 41 -11.11 0.66 6.71
N ASP A 42 -11.80 1.67 7.24
CA ASP A 42 -12.43 1.61 8.56
C ASP A 42 -13.71 0.77 8.57
N THR A 43 -14.44 0.74 7.46
CA THR A 43 -15.80 0.16 7.40
C THR A 43 -15.98 -0.94 6.35
N GLY A 44 -15.02 -1.12 5.45
CA GLY A 44 -15.16 -2.00 4.28
C GLY A 44 -16.14 -1.47 3.23
N CYS A 45 -16.65 -0.24 3.39
CA CYS A 45 -17.65 0.31 2.47
C CYS A 45 -16.97 0.94 1.25
N VAL A 46 -17.30 0.42 0.06
CA VAL A 46 -16.85 1.00 -1.22
C VAL A 46 -17.82 2.09 -1.65
N SER A 47 -17.36 3.35 -1.70
CA SER A 47 -18.16 4.49 -2.16
C SER A 47 -18.30 4.52 -3.68
N ASP A 48 -19.31 5.24 -4.18
CA ASP A 48 -19.49 5.45 -5.62
C ASP A 48 -18.26 6.09 -6.27
N THR A 49 -17.55 6.98 -5.56
CA THR A 49 -16.30 7.59 -6.02
C THR A 49 -15.24 6.53 -6.31
N LEU A 50 -15.07 5.55 -5.41
CA LEU A 50 -14.12 4.45 -5.57
C LEU A 50 -14.53 3.52 -6.72
N LEU A 51 -15.82 3.36 -6.99
CA LEU A 51 -16.32 2.59 -8.13
C LEU A 51 -16.05 3.26 -9.48
N MET A 52 -15.73 4.56 -9.51
CA MET A 52 -15.32 5.29 -10.71
C MET A 52 -13.80 5.26 -10.95
N THR A 53 -13.02 4.70 -10.02
CA THR A 53 -11.57 4.57 -10.18
C THR A 53 -11.20 3.60 -11.31
N SER A 54 -10.09 3.89 -11.98
CA SER A 54 -9.50 2.99 -12.98
C SER A 54 -9.17 1.61 -12.39
N GLU A 55 -9.68 0.55 -13.01
CA GLU A 55 -9.33 -0.84 -12.63
C GLU A 55 -7.83 -1.08 -12.68
N ALA A 56 -7.14 -0.49 -13.66
CA ALA A 56 -5.69 -0.62 -13.78
C ALA A 56 -4.98 0.05 -12.59
N ALA A 57 -5.43 1.24 -12.17
CA ALA A 57 -4.85 1.93 -11.02
C ALA A 57 -5.06 1.13 -9.73
N ALA A 58 -6.27 0.61 -9.52
CA ALA A 58 -6.57 -0.26 -8.39
C ALA A 58 -5.73 -1.54 -8.41
N ALA A 59 -5.58 -2.19 -9.57
CA ALA A 59 -4.75 -3.38 -9.71
C ALA A 59 -3.26 -3.12 -9.42
N TYR A 60 -2.71 -2.00 -9.90
CA TYR A 60 -1.32 -1.63 -9.59
C TYR A 60 -1.14 -1.32 -8.12
N LEU A 61 -2.07 -0.57 -7.51
CA LEU A 61 -2.00 -0.27 -6.08
C LEU A 61 -2.04 -1.56 -5.25
N LEU A 62 -2.97 -2.46 -5.54
CA LEU A 62 -3.03 -3.75 -4.87
C LEU A 62 -1.73 -4.55 -5.08
N GLY A 63 -1.19 -4.56 -6.30
CA GLY A 63 0.08 -5.21 -6.60
C GLY A 63 1.25 -4.67 -5.78
N ILE A 64 1.32 -3.34 -5.58
CA ILE A 64 2.32 -2.70 -4.71
C ILE A 64 2.18 -3.21 -3.27
N LEU A 65 0.96 -3.20 -2.73
CA LEU A 65 0.70 -3.61 -1.35
C LEU A 65 1.01 -5.10 -1.11
N VAL A 66 0.57 -5.98 -2.02
CA VAL A 66 0.83 -7.43 -1.93
C VAL A 66 2.33 -7.72 -2.03
N ARG A 67 3.07 -7.05 -2.92
CA ARG A 67 4.53 -7.20 -3.01
C ARG A 67 5.20 -6.81 -1.69
N LEU A 68 4.80 -5.69 -1.09
CA LEU A 68 5.32 -5.26 0.20
C LEU A 68 4.98 -6.25 1.32
N GLU A 69 3.74 -6.76 1.36
CA GLU A 69 3.30 -7.76 2.34
C GLU A 69 4.15 -9.03 2.26
N VAL A 70 4.35 -9.56 1.04
CA VAL A 70 5.20 -10.74 0.80
C VAL A 70 6.65 -10.48 1.22
N ARG A 71 7.21 -9.35 0.79
CA ARG A 71 8.61 -8.98 1.08
C ARG A 71 8.86 -8.78 2.57
N CYS A 72 7.92 -8.15 3.26
CA CYS A 72 8.01 -7.86 4.69
C CYS A 72 7.45 -8.98 5.57
N HIS A 73 7.09 -10.14 5.00
CA HIS A 73 6.52 -11.27 5.73
C HIS A 73 5.28 -10.90 6.57
N GLY A 74 4.45 -9.99 6.07
CA GLY A 74 3.27 -9.49 6.77
C GLY A 74 3.54 -8.59 7.98
N ASP A 75 4.80 -8.24 8.27
CA ASP A 75 5.13 -7.35 9.38
C ASP A 75 4.70 -5.90 9.06
N SER A 76 3.62 -5.46 9.70
CA SER A 76 3.06 -4.12 9.52
C SER A 76 4.05 -2.99 9.81
N VAL A 77 4.98 -3.17 10.77
CA VAL A 77 6.02 -2.17 11.06
C VAL A 77 7.02 -2.10 9.92
N ALA A 78 7.46 -3.26 9.42
CA ALA A 78 8.37 -3.34 8.28
C ALA A 78 7.75 -2.78 6.99
N ILE A 79 6.45 -3.04 6.75
CA ILE A 79 5.71 -2.51 5.58
C ILE A 79 5.66 -0.99 5.62
N ARG A 80 5.24 -0.39 6.75
CA ARG A 80 5.22 1.07 6.90
C ARG A 80 6.62 1.67 6.74
N ALA A 81 7.63 1.06 7.36
CA ALA A 81 9.02 1.50 7.19
C ALA A 81 9.53 1.39 5.75
N ALA A 82 9.09 0.38 4.99
CA ALA A 82 9.44 0.21 3.59
C ALA A 82 8.76 1.27 2.70
N LEU A 83 7.50 1.61 2.99
CA LEU A 83 6.73 2.64 2.28
C LEU A 83 7.38 4.03 2.37
N ASP A 84 7.96 4.37 3.53
CA ASP A 84 8.62 5.65 3.77
C ASP A 84 10.09 5.68 3.34
N ARG A 85 10.67 4.55 2.95
CA ARG A 85 12.09 4.46 2.63
C ARG A 85 12.39 5.02 1.24
N PRO A 86 13.36 5.94 1.10
CA PRO A 86 13.88 6.38 -0.20
C PRO A 86 14.40 5.20 -1.02
N SER A 87 14.01 5.14 -2.30
CA SER A 87 14.48 4.13 -3.25
C SER A 87 15.26 4.77 -4.41
N PRO A 88 16.46 4.24 -4.76
CA PRO A 88 17.14 4.64 -5.99
C PRO A 88 16.29 4.42 -7.24
N ASP A 89 15.46 3.38 -7.26
CA ASP A 89 14.56 3.04 -8.37
C ASP A 89 13.44 4.09 -8.55
N LEU A 90 13.19 4.89 -7.51
CA LEU A 90 12.25 6.02 -7.53
C LEU A 90 12.98 7.37 -7.50
N SER A 91 14.22 7.43 -8.02
CA SER A 91 15.04 8.65 -8.04
C SER A 91 15.23 9.29 -6.67
N GLY A 92 15.30 8.46 -5.62
CA GLY A 92 15.45 8.91 -4.24
C GLY A 92 14.14 9.23 -3.51
N LEU A 93 12.98 9.10 -4.17
CA LEU A 93 11.68 9.22 -3.50
C LEU A 93 11.31 7.93 -2.77
N SER A 94 10.47 8.05 -1.74
CA SER A 94 9.79 6.90 -1.13
C SER A 94 8.57 6.48 -1.94
N ILE A 95 8.02 5.29 -1.68
CA ILE A 95 6.74 4.88 -2.29
C ILE A 95 5.64 5.86 -1.91
N VAL A 96 5.56 6.28 -0.64
CA VAL A 96 4.56 7.27 -0.18
C VAL A 96 4.65 8.57 -0.98
N GLN A 97 5.86 9.10 -1.16
CA GLN A 97 6.07 10.32 -1.93
C GLN A 97 5.69 10.13 -3.41
N GLY A 98 6.04 8.98 -3.99
CA GLY A 98 5.67 8.63 -5.35
C GLY A 98 4.16 8.54 -5.56
N LEU A 99 3.42 7.96 -4.62
CA LEU A 99 1.96 7.86 -4.69
C LEU A 99 1.28 9.22 -4.45
N LEU A 100 1.76 10.01 -3.48
CA LEU A 100 1.24 11.35 -3.18
C LEU A 100 1.39 12.33 -4.37
N ALA A 101 2.34 12.09 -5.26
CA ALA A 101 2.49 12.84 -6.51
C ALA A 101 1.37 12.57 -7.53
N ARG A 102 0.40 11.69 -7.21
CA ARG A 102 -0.72 11.28 -8.08
C ARG A 102 -0.22 10.77 -9.44
N PRO A 103 0.58 9.69 -9.43
CA PRO A 103 1.17 9.15 -10.65
C PRO A 103 0.09 8.64 -11.59
N ASP A 104 0.36 8.73 -12.89
CA ASP A 104 -0.44 8.03 -13.89
C ASP A 104 -0.18 6.52 -13.84
N ILE A 105 -0.81 5.76 -14.74
CA ILE A 105 -0.65 4.30 -14.80
C ILE A 105 0.82 3.89 -15.04
N ALA A 106 1.58 4.65 -15.83
CA ALA A 106 2.99 4.37 -16.07
C ALA A 106 3.82 4.61 -14.80
N GLY A 107 3.55 5.69 -14.06
CA GLY A 107 4.18 5.95 -12.77
C GLY A 107 3.84 4.89 -11.72
N LEU A 108 2.58 4.43 -11.67
CA LEU A 108 2.17 3.32 -10.80
C LEU A 108 2.89 2.01 -11.15
N ALA A 109 3.12 1.73 -12.43
CA ALA A 109 3.90 0.57 -12.86
C ALA A 109 5.37 0.66 -12.40
N VAL A 110 5.97 1.85 -12.45
CA VAL A 110 7.34 2.07 -11.92
C VAL A 110 7.39 1.83 -10.41
N ILE A 111 6.41 2.36 -9.66
CA ILE A 111 6.32 2.16 -8.21
C ILE A 111 6.09 0.68 -7.88
N HIS A 112 5.27 -0.02 -8.66
CA HIS A 112 5.05 -1.46 -8.54
C HIS A 112 6.32 -2.29 -8.70
N GLU A 113 7.18 -1.94 -9.65
CA GLU A 113 8.47 -2.61 -9.80
C GLU A 113 9.43 -2.27 -8.65
N ALA A 114 9.51 -1.01 -8.24
CA ALA A 114 10.33 -0.59 -7.10
C ALA A 114 9.92 -1.29 -5.79
N ALA A 115 8.62 -1.52 -5.57
CA ALA A 115 8.13 -2.27 -4.41
C ALA A 115 8.69 -3.71 -4.34
N GLY A 116 9.01 -4.31 -5.49
CA GLY A 116 9.62 -5.65 -5.58
C GLY A 116 11.11 -5.68 -5.22
N THR A 117 11.82 -4.56 -5.35
CA THR A 117 13.28 -4.47 -5.19
C THR A 117 13.69 -3.83 -3.86
N LEU A 118 12.75 -3.19 -3.15
CA LEU A 118 13.05 -2.48 -1.89
C LEU A 118 13.75 -3.37 -0.86
N PRO A 119 14.86 -2.90 -0.25
CA PRO A 119 15.55 -3.63 0.81
C PRO A 119 14.65 -3.72 2.05
N VAL A 120 14.21 -4.94 2.37
CA VAL A 120 13.34 -5.20 3.52
C VAL A 120 14.14 -4.99 4.81
N PRO A 121 13.65 -4.16 5.76
CA PRO A 121 14.30 -4.02 7.04
C PRO A 121 14.27 -5.36 7.77
N ARG A 122 15.44 -5.89 8.11
CA ARG A 122 15.55 -6.96 9.10
C ARG A 122 15.22 -6.35 10.46
N VAL A 123 13.92 -6.25 10.79
CA VAL A 123 13.51 -5.89 12.15
C VAL A 123 14.03 -7.00 13.06
N ARG A 124 15.10 -6.73 13.80
CA ARG A 124 15.59 -7.65 14.83
C ARG A 124 14.52 -7.71 15.92
N MET A 125 13.69 -8.74 15.90
CA MET A 125 12.95 -9.14 17.10
C MET A 125 13.98 -9.41 18.19
N TRP A 126 14.00 -8.55 19.22
CA TRP A 126 14.72 -8.86 20.44
C TRP A 126 14.05 -10.11 21.01
N ARG A 127 14.74 -11.24 20.95
CA ARG A 127 14.38 -12.40 21.77
C ARG A 127 14.46 -11.91 23.21
N VAL A 128 13.31 -11.76 23.87
CA VAL A 128 13.28 -11.70 25.33
C VAL A 128 13.91 -12.99 25.80
N ALA A 129 15.03 -12.90 26.52
CA ALA A 129 15.56 -14.07 27.20
C ALA A 129 14.52 -14.46 28.25
N ASP A 130 13.91 -15.64 28.08
CA ASP A 130 13.12 -16.29 29.13
C ASP A 130 14.05 -16.62 30.30
N THR A 131 14.34 -15.65 31.15
CA THR A 131 14.79 -15.88 32.51
C THR A 131 13.56 -16.13 33.37
N TYR A 132 13.11 -17.38 33.39
CA TYR A 132 12.52 -17.93 34.62
C TYR A 132 13.68 -18.51 35.42
N SER A 133 14.01 -17.82 36.52
CA SER A 133 14.89 -18.33 37.59
C SER A 133 14.12 -19.26 38.51
#